data_AF-A0A223SAB2-F1
#
_entry.id   AF-A0A223SAB2-F1
#
_cell.length_a   1.000
_cell.length_b   1.000
_cell.length_c   1.000
_cell.angle_alpha   90.00
_cell.angle_beta   90.00
_cell.angle_gamma   90.00
#
_symmetry.space_group_name_H-M   'P 1'
#
loop_
_entity.id
_entity.type
_entity.pdbx_description
1 polymer ?
#
loop_
_entity_poly.entity_id
_entity_poly.type
_entity_poly.pdbx_seq_one_letter_code
_entity_poly.pdbx_strand_id
1 'polypeptide(L)'
;MRKHHKRWIALAGATTTSLAGFGVLGGATAAAADTPQPAPQVVEGRDTHYALGGFEITYLPPGLERYGIRAKMSTGTRDRVAFISWIQGGDEVHGQVSVIRSDSLKTIDDLRRSRYRHLDDDALEKIDNDGREAYLSEETGELFWVEEPGAAVAVYLHPDRWKREELTKFAAAVQKQESDVPASVQNALLDMIGLREQQHQAADRPEQAQAPEQDEQEPDAEPGTGASDDAAAENAGGEGAEGDDTPVSKPGMPLPDEQEESAPALPPGITAERVTTCLTRDLLDARDVDVARIDKVDRATFAKVWRGASGAERARSVTDCAEKLNAERSAPGPDSLDELVAAIWAIVDETFADLNALEDEESDEFETTEFTTTEVTTFDKSGPRNLEVSTASGFPWIVPKVTIGGKK
;
A
#
# COMPACT_ATOMS: atom_id res chain seq x y z
N MET A 1 -29.33 24.58 41.77
CA MET A 1 -29.88 25.33 40.62
C MET A 1 -28.74 25.81 39.74
N ARG A 2 -28.38 25.06 38.69
CA ARG A 2 -27.42 25.51 37.67
C ARG A 2 -28.17 25.60 36.35
N LYS A 3 -28.14 26.78 35.70
CA LYS A 3 -28.87 27.08 34.46
C LYS A 3 -28.01 26.63 33.28
N HIS A 4 -28.57 25.80 32.40
CA HIS A 4 -27.98 25.52 31.09
C HIS A 4 -28.32 26.66 30.13
N HIS A 5 -27.30 27.29 29.54
CA HIS A 5 -27.48 28.25 28.47
C HIS A 5 -27.34 27.52 27.12
N LYS A 6 -28.48 27.26 26.45
CA LYS A 6 -28.51 26.85 25.05
C LYS A 6 -28.29 28.08 24.18
N ARG A 7 -27.19 28.11 23.43
CA ARG A 7 -26.99 29.05 22.32
C ARG A 7 -27.09 28.25 21.02
N TRP A 8 -28.11 28.56 20.23
CA TRP A 8 -28.22 28.13 18.84
C TRP A 8 -27.53 29.16 17.97
N ILE A 9 -26.60 28.73 17.12
CA ILE A 9 -26.02 29.56 16.06
C ILE A 9 -26.74 29.18 14.77
N ALA A 10 -27.47 30.14 14.19
CA ALA A 10 -28.06 30.01 12.87
C ALA A 10 -27.00 30.38 11.83
N LEU A 11 -26.63 29.41 10.99
CA LEU A 11 -25.70 29.61 9.88
C LEU A 11 -26.54 29.83 8.61
N ALA A 12 -26.61 31.08 8.15
CA ALA A 12 -27.25 31.44 6.89
C ALA A 12 -26.25 31.22 5.75
N GLY A 13 -26.59 30.32 4.83
CA GLY A 13 -25.84 30.08 3.59
C GLY A 13 -26.00 31.24 2.61
N ALA A 14 -24.89 31.60 1.95
CA ALA A 14 -24.89 32.43 0.76
C ALA A 14 -24.20 31.64 -0.37
N THR A 15 -25.00 31.13 -1.30
CA THR A 15 -24.55 30.53 -2.55
C THR A 15 -24.45 31.62 -3.61
N THR A 16 -23.25 31.90 -4.09
CA THR A 16 -23.04 32.67 -5.34
C THR A 16 -22.54 31.73 -6.42
N THR A 17 -23.45 31.34 -7.29
CA THR A 17 -23.18 30.79 -8.61
C THR A 17 -22.46 31.84 -9.46
N SER A 18 -21.30 31.48 -10.02
CA SER A 18 -20.70 32.21 -11.14
C SER A 18 -20.41 31.24 -12.26
N LEU A 19 -21.11 31.47 -13.37
CA LEU A 19 -21.13 30.71 -14.60
C LEU A 19 -20.79 31.69 -15.72
N ALA A 20 -20.10 31.20 -16.75
CA ALA A 20 -19.50 31.87 -17.93
C ALA A 20 -18.00 32.18 -17.77
N GLY A 21 -17.13 31.91 -18.75
CA GLY A 21 -17.29 31.41 -20.11
C GLY A 21 -16.11 31.88 -20.98
N PHE A 22 -15.80 31.15 -22.07
CA PHE A 22 -14.82 31.43 -23.15
C PHE A 22 -13.34 31.37 -22.74
N GLY A 23 -12.42 30.66 -23.41
CA GLY A 23 -12.32 30.12 -24.77
C GLY A 23 -10.93 30.51 -25.30
N VAL A 24 -10.19 29.61 -25.96
CA VAL A 24 -9.21 29.84 -27.07
C VAL A 24 -8.34 28.60 -27.29
N LEU A 25 -8.15 28.33 -28.59
CA LEU A 25 -7.37 27.31 -29.28
C LEU A 25 -5.89 27.29 -28.88
N GLY A 26 -5.26 26.11 -28.84
CA GLY A 26 -3.80 26.00 -28.86
C GLY A 26 -3.23 24.60 -28.62
N GLY A 27 -2.80 23.94 -29.70
CA GLY A 27 -1.66 23.01 -29.71
C GLY A 27 -1.80 21.67 -28.99
N ALA A 28 -2.04 20.60 -29.77
CA ALA A 28 -1.75 19.24 -29.34
C ALA A 28 -0.22 19.04 -29.26
N THR A 29 0.34 19.12 -28.05
CA THR A 29 1.62 18.47 -27.75
C THR A 29 1.31 17.10 -27.18
N ALA A 30 1.59 16.05 -27.95
CA ALA A 30 1.59 14.67 -27.47
C ALA A 30 2.78 14.50 -26.50
N ALA A 31 2.57 14.86 -25.23
CA ALA A 31 3.33 14.26 -24.15
C ALA A 31 2.76 12.85 -23.95
N ALA A 32 3.62 11.83 -23.96
CA ALA A 32 3.25 10.48 -23.58
C ALA A 32 2.67 10.53 -22.16
N ALA A 33 1.34 10.53 -22.07
CA ALA A 33 0.64 10.52 -20.81
C ALA A 33 0.73 9.11 -20.24
N ASP A 34 1.63 8.95 -19.29
CA ASP A 34 1.68 7.85 -18.35
C ASP A 34 0.26 7.72 -17.75
N THR A 35 -0.51 6.76 -18.27
CA THR A 35 -1.94 6.69 -17.99
C THR A 35 -2.10 6.14 -16.58
N PRO A 36 -2.69 6.86 -15.63
CA PRO A 36 -2.83 6.37 -14.26
C PRO A 36 -3.68 5.10 -14.27
N GLN A 37 -3.04 3.96 -14.08
CA GLN A 37 -3.73 2.67 -14.02
C GLN A 37 -4.60 2.66 -12.76
N PRO A 38 -5.87 2.20 -12.85
CA PRO A 38 -6.81 2.25 -11.73
C PRO A 38 -6.22 1.63 -10.45
N ALA A 39 -6.52 2.27 -9.32
CA ALA A 39 -6.22 1.74 -8.00
C ALA A 39 -6.77 0.31 -7.87
N PRO A 40 -6.11 -0.57 -7.09
CA PRO A 40 -6.61 -1.92 -6.87
C PRO A 40 -8.05 -1.86 -6.37
N GLN A 41 -8.97 -2.48 -7.12
CA GLN A 41 -10.36 -2.59 -6.70
C GLN A 41 -10.51 -3.86 -5.88
N VAL A 42 -10.75 -3.70 -4.58
CA VAL A 42 -11.20 -4.80 -3.73
C VAL A 42 -12.72 -4.90 -3.92
N VAL A 43 -13.17 -5.95 -4.61
CA VAL A 43 -14.60 -6.22 -4.81
C VAL A 43 -15.00 -7.33 -3.84
N GLU A 44 -15.65 -6.98 -2.73
CA GLU A 44 -16.16 -7.98 -1.78
C GLU A 44 -17.46 -8.61 -2.32
N GLY A 45 -17.35 -9.81 -2.88
CA GLY A 45 -18.49 -10.67 -3.19
C GLY A 45 -18.95 -11.46 -1.95
N ARG A 46 -20.24 -11.83 -1.90
CA ARG A 46 -20.74 -12.81 -0.90
C ARG A 46 -20.09 -14.20 -1.05
N ASP A 47 -19.47 -14.44 -2.19
CA ASP A 47 -18.45 -15.46 -2.41
C ASP A 47 -17.10 -14.71 -2.34
N THR A 48 -16.22 -15.08 -1.40
CA THR A 48 -14.99 -14.34 -1.07
C THR A 48 -13.94 -14.44 -2.17
N HIS A 49 -14.13 -13.67 -3.23
CA HIS A 49 -13.19 -13.50 -4.32
C HIS A 49 -12.48 -12.15 -4.16
N TYR A 50 -11.15 -12.14 -4.13
CA TYR A 50 -10.37 -10.89 -4.08
C TYR A 50 -9.54 -10.73 -5.35
N ALA A 51 -9.71 -9.61 -6.04
CA ALA A 51 -8.89 -9.28 -7.21
C ALA A 51 -7.68 -8.43 -6.80
N LEU A 52 -6.48 -8.85 -7.20
CA LEU A 52 -5.23 -8.15 -6.91
C LEU A 52 -4.28 -8.24 -8.10
N GLY A 53 -3.98 -7.11 -8.75
CA GLY A 53 -2.91 -7.06 -9.74
C GLY A 53 -3.05 -8.03 -10.92
N GLY A 54 -4.28 -8.34 -11.35
CA GLY A 54 -4.57 -9.33 -12.41
C GLY A 54 -4.58 -10.78 -11.93
N PHE A 55 -4.60 -10.99 -10.61
CA PHE A 55 -4.79 -12.27 -9.96
C PHE A 55 -6.09 -12.25 -9.16
N GLU A 56 -6.65 -13.43 -8.95
CA GLU A 56 -7.84 -13.67 -8.15
C GLU A 56 -7.51 -14.64 -7.02
N ILE A 57 -7.98 -14.31 -5.82
CA ILE A 57 -7.86 -15.15 -4.62
C ILE A 57 -9.23 -15.77 -4.38
N THR A 58 -9.32 -17.08 -4.56
CA THR A 58 -10.60 -17.84 -4.55
C THR A 58 -10.86 -18.60 -3.25
N TYR A 59 -9.90 -18.61 -2.33
CA TYR A 59 -9.97 -19.30 -1.05
C TYR A 59 -9.27 -18.48 0.02
N LEU A 60 -9.86 -18.44 1.21
CA LEU A 60 -9.21 -17.95 2.43
C LEU A 60 -9.14 -19.07 3.48
N PRO A 61 -8.01 -19.22 4.18
CA PRO A 61 -7.92 -20.11 5.32
C PRO A 61 -8.97 -19.78 6.39
N PRO A 62 -9.57 -20.80 7.03
CA PRO A 62 -10.55 -20.56 8.10
C PRO A 62 -10.00 -19.69 9.23
N GLY A 63 -10.80 -18.70 9.60
CA GLY A 63 -10.47 -17.72 10.62
C GLY A 63 -9.64 -16.54 10.11
N LEU A 64 -9.13 -16.57 8.87
CA LEU A 64 -8.44 -15.42 8.27
C LEU A 64 -9.45 -14.30 7.92
N GLU A 65 -10.70 -14.67 7.60
CA GLU A 65 -11.80 -13.76 7.28
C GLU A 65 -12.21 -12.82 8.43
N ARG A 66 -11.75 -13.10 9.66
CA ARG A 66 -12.09 -12.32 10.86
C ARG A 66 -11.19 -11.11 11.07
N TYR A 67 -10.14 -11.00 10.27
CA TYR A 67 -9.14 -9.94 10.37
C TYR A 67 -9.48 -8.75 9.50
N GLY A 68 -8.97 -7.58 9.87
CA GLY A 68 -9.10 -6.38 9.06
C GLY A 68 -8.32 -6.52 7.76
N ILE A 69 -8.84 -6.00 6.66
CA ILE A 69 -8.19 -6.07 5.35
C ILE A 69 -7.48 -4.74 5.08
N ARG A 70 -6.22 -4.82 4.66
CA ARG A 70 -5.45 -3.69 4.15
C ARG A 70 -4.92 -4.03 2.76
N ALA A 71 -5.27 -3.20 1.78
CA ALA A 71 -4.72 -3.31 0.43
C ALA A 71 -3.83 -2.10 0.13
N LYS A 72 -2.69 -2.33 -0.51
CA LYS A 72 -1.78 -1.26 -0.91
C LYS A 72 -1.14 -1.58 -2.24
N MET A 73 -0.85 -0.53 -2.99
CA MET A 73 -0.05 -0.58 -4.19
C MET A 73 1.14 0.38 -4.04
N SER A 74 2.31 -0.07 -4.46
CA SER A 74 3.53 0.71 -4.50
C SER A 74 4.16 0.57 -5.87
N THR A 75 4.58 1.69 -6.45
CA THR A 75 5.30 1.74 -7.71
C THR A 75 6.68 2.28 -7.41
N GLY A 76 7.71 1.44 -7.52
CA GLY A 76 9.10 1.82 -7.50
C GLY A 76 9.60 2.15 -8.91
N THR A 77 10.89 2.48 -9.03
CA THR A 77 11.51 2.89 -10.31
C THR A 77 11.51 1.77 -11.35
N ARG A 78 11.53 0.50 -10.92
CA ARG A 78 11.64 -0.68 -11.81
C ARG A 78 10.67 -1.80 -11.47
N ASP A 79 9.84 -1.59 -10.47
CA ASP A 79 8.95 -2.60 -9.95
C ASP A 79 7.64 -1.98 -9.47
N ARG A 80 6.59 -2.80 -9.52
CA ARG A 80 5.29 -2.47 -8.99
C ARG A 80 4.84 -3.62 -8.12
N VAL A 81 4.46 -3.30 -6.89
CA VAL A 81 3.98 -4.28 -5.91
C VAL A 81 2.56 -3.90 -5.54
N ALA A 82 1.63 -4.82 -5.74
CA ALA A 82 0.29 -4.74 -5.17
C ALA A 82 0.17 -5.83 -4.12
N PHE A 83 -0.34 -5.51 -2.93
CA PHE A 83 -0.59 -6.51 -1.90
C PHE A 83 -1.92 -6.30 -1.20
N ILE A 84 -2.46 -7.40 -0.69
CA ILE A 84 -3.58 -7.45 0.25
C ILE A 84 -3.11 -8.22 1.49
N SER A 85 -3.40 -7.69 2.67
CA SER A 85 -3.00 -8.26 3.95
C SER A 85 -4.17 -8.30 4.92
N TRP A 86 -4.22 -9.35 5.73
CA TRP A 86 -5.18 -9.55 6.82
C TRP A 86 -4.49 -9.28 8.14
N ILE A 87 -4.95 -8.25 8.86
CA ILE A 87 -4.28 -7.69 10.04
C ILE A 87 -5.14 -7.74 11.30
N GLN A 88 -4.49 -7.89 12.46
CA GLN A 88 -5.11 -7.76 13.79
C GLN A 88 -4.37 -6.71 14.62
N GLY A 89 -5.10 -5.80 15.27
CA GLY A 89 -4.50 -4.83 16.18
C GLY A 89 -3.48 -3.91 15.49
N GLY A 90 -2.35 -3.65 16.18
CA GLY A 90 -1.30 -2.71 15.81
C GLY A 90 -0.38 -3.17 14.67
N ASP A 91 -0.96 -3.49 13.51
CA ASP A 91 -0.28 -3.90 12.27
C ASP A 91 0.28 -5.34 12.23
N GLU A 92 -0.14 -6.24 13.12
CA GLU A 92 0.23 -7.65 13.03
C GLU A 92 -0.41 -8.31 11.79
N VAL A 93 0.40 -8.84 10.89
CA VAL A 93 -0.05 -9.50 9.65
C VAL A 93 -0.23 -10.99 9.90
N HIS A 94 -1.43 -11.50 9.67
CA HIS A 94 -1.74 -12.94 9.77
C HIS A 94 -1.79 -13.65 8.41
N GLY A 95 -2.05 -12.91 7.35
CA GLY A 95 -1.95 -13.41 5.99
C GLY A 95 -1.69 -12.28 5.02
N GLN A 96 -1.03 -12.59 3.91
CA GLN A 96 -0.75 -11.62 2.86
C GLN A 96 -0.64 -12.31 1.51
N VAL A 97 -1.14 -11.65 0.47
CA VAL A 97 -0.86 -11.99 -0.93
C VAL A 97 -0.27 -10.77 -1.60
N SER A 98 0.86 -10.95 -2.29
CA SER A 98 1.59 -9.90 -2.99
C SER A 98 1.81 -10.29 -4.43
N VAL A 99 1.53 -9.36 -5.34
CA VAL A 99 1.81 -9.47 -6.77
C VAL A 99 2.89 -8.47 -7.11
N ILE A 100 4.02 -8.97 -7.58
CA ILE A 100 5.21 -8.19 -7.89
C ILE A 100 5.40 -8.22 -9.40
N ARG A 101 5.49 -7.04 -10.02
CA ARG A 101 5.78 -6.89 -11.45
C ARG A 101 7.11 -6.18 -11.63
N SER A 102 8.02 -6.79 -12.38
CA SER A 102 9.32 -6.20 -12.73
C SER A 102 9.97 -6.97 -13.87
N ASP A 103 10.47 -6.26 -14.89
CA ASP A 103 11.17 -6.86 -16.05
C ASP A 103 12.43 -7.64 -15.67
N SER A 104 12.93 -7.45 -14.45
CA SER A 104 14.07 -8.17 -13.91
C SER A 104 13.75 -9.58 -13.40
N LEU A 105 12.47 -9.91 -13.20
CA LEU A 105 12.02 -11.20 -12.67
C LEU A 105 11.79 -12.20 -13.81
N LYS A 106 12.81 -12.98 -14.16
CA LYS A 106 12.71 -14.00 -15.22
C LYS A 106 12.60 -15.40 -14.68
N THR A 107 13.28 -15.67 -13.57
CA THR A 107 13.30 -16.97 -12.90
C THR A 107 12.93 -16.84 -11.43
N ILE A 108 12.55 -17.96 -10.81
CA ILE A 108 12.28 -17.99 -9.37
C ILE A 108 13.52 -17.60 -8.53
N ASP A 109 14.72 -17.91 -9.02
CA ASP A 109 15.97 -17.48 -8.38
C ASP A 109 16.15 -15.96 -8.43
N ASP A 110 15.69 -15.29 -9.49
CA ASP A 110 15.71 -13.82 -9.56
C ASP A 110 14.80 -13.20 -8.49
N LEU A 111 13.61 -13.78 -8.29
CA LEU A 111 12.69 -13.37 -7.23
C LEU A 111 13.30 -13.58 -5.84
N ARG A 112 13.85 -14.76 -5.59
CA ARG A 112 14.51 -15.10 -4.33
C ARG A 112 15.65 -14.15 -4.03
N ARG A 113 16.56 -13.94 -4.99
CA ARG A 113 17.69 -13.01 -4.86
C ARG A 113 17.27 -11.54 -4.79
N SER A 114 16.09 -11.13 -5.25
CA SER A 114 15.71 -9.71 -5.23
C SER A 114 14.89 -9.34 -3.99
N ARG A 115 14.03 -10.25 -3.51
CA ARG A 115 13.07 -9.97 -2.44
C ARG A 115 13.25 -10.83 -1.18
N TYR A 116 13.78 -12.04 -1.34
CA TYR A 116 13.86 -13.04 -0.27
C TYR A 116 15.30 -13.43 0.09
N ARG A 117 16.25 -12.48 -0.02
CA ARG A 117 17.65 -12.69 0.41
C ARG A 117 17.81 -12.98 1.89
N HIS A 118 16.80 -12.62 2.67
CA HIS A 118 16.79 -12.80 4.12
C HIS A 118 16.39 -14.23 4.52
N LEU A 119 15.90 -15.04 3.58
CA LEU A 119 15.60 -16.45 3.80
C LEU A 119 16.84 -17.28 3.49
N ASP A 120 17.24 -18.10 4.46
CA ASP A 120 18.37 -19.01 4.30
C ASP A 120 18.06 -20.08 3.24
N ASP A 121 19.08 -20.44 2.45
CA ASP A 121 18.97 -21.44 1.39
C ASP A 121 18.46 -22.79 1.92
N ASP A 122 18.92 -23.17 3.11
CA ASP A 122 18.58 -24.45 3.75
C ASP A 122 17.16 -24.44 4.34
N ALA A 123 16.57 -23.26 4.54
CA ALA A 123 15.20 -23.08 5.02
C ALA A 123 14.17 -23.05 3.88
N LEU A 124 14.62 -23.11 2.62
CA LEU A 124 13.77 -23.06 1.43
C LEU A 124 13.63 -24.43 0.77
N GLU A 125 12.40 -24.93 0.75
CA GLU A 125 12.05 -26.13 0.01
C GLU A 125 11.49 -25.76 -1.37
N LYS A 126 11.99 -26.43 -2.41
CA LYS A 126 11.46 -26.30 -3.76
C LYS A 126 10.29 -27.26 -3.95
N ILE A 127 9.11 -26.73 -4.25
CA ILE A 127 7.86 -27.50 -4.37
C ILE A 127 7.17 -27.24 -5.72
N ASP A 128 6.24 -28.12 -6.07
CA ASP A 128 5.29 -27.90 -7.16
C ASP A 128 3.94 -27.41 -6.59
N ASN A 129 3.49 -26.23 -7.01
CA ASN A 129 2.24 -25.61 -6.60
C ASN A 129 1.26 -25.55 -7.79
N ASP A 130 0.58 -26.67 -8.05
CA ASP A 130 -0.29 -26.88 -9.22
C ASP A 130 0.43 -26.68 -10.56
N GLY A 131 1.57 -27.36 -10.75
CA GLY A 131 2.37 -27.26 -11.97
C GLY A 131 3.26 -26.01 -12.03
N ARG A 132 3.31 -25.22 -10.96
CA ARG A 132 4.16 -24.03 -10.83
C ARG A 132 5.31 -24.35 -9.89
N GLU A 133 6.52 -24.16 -10.38
CA GLU A 133 7.72 -24.24 -9.54
C GLU A 133 7.71 -23.10 -8.51
N ALA A 134 7.76 -23.44 -7.23
CA ALA A 134 7.68 -22.51 -6.11
C ALA A 134 8.73 -22.81 -5.04
N TYR A 135 9.07 -21.79 -4.26
CA TYR A 135 9.83 -21.94 -3.02
C TYR A 135 8.90 -21.75 -1.83
N LEU A 136 9.09 -22.57 -0.81
CA LEU A 136 8.35 -22.56 0.44
C LEU A 136 9.34 -22.51 1.61
N SER A 137 9.16 -21.55 2.51
CA SER A 137 9.73 -21.57 3.85
C SER A 137 8.63 -21.89 4.86
N GLU A 138 8.68 -23.07 5.47
CA GLU A 138 7.75 -23.43 6.54
C GLU A 138 7.98 -22.59 7.80
N GLU A 139 9.23 -22.23 8.06
CA GLU A 139 9.63 -21.48 9.25
C GLU A 139 9.06 -20.06 9.24
N THR A 140 9.15 -19.35 8.11
CA THR A 140 8.62 -18.00 7.99
C THR A 140 7.17 -17.95 7.51
N GLY A 141 6.62 -19.07 7.04
CA GLY A 141 5.27 -19.13 6.49
C GLY A 141 5.12 -18.44 5.13
N GLU A 142 6.21 -18.35 4.36
CA GLU A 142 6.24 -17.71 3.04
C GLU A 142 6.31 -18.73 1.90
N LEU A 143 5.53 -18.49 0.84
CA LEU A 143 5.54 -19.27 -0.40
C LEU A 143 5.52 -18.31 -1.59
N PHE A 144 6.45 -18.47 -2.53
CA PHE A 144 6.53 -17.58 -3.69
C PHE A 144 6.92 -18.30 -4.99
N TRP A 145 6.46 -17.77 -6.11
CA TRP A 145 6.74 -18.28 -7.45
C TRP A 145 6.74 -17.16 -8.50
N VAL A 146 7.26 -17.48 -9.68
CA VAL A 146 7.15 -16.64 -10.88
C VAL A 146 6.05 -17.23 -11.76
N GLU A 147 4.99 -16.46 -11.98
CA GLU A 147 3.86 -16.88 -12.82
C GLU A 147 4.24 -16.82 -14.31
N GLU A 148 4.88 -15.73 -14.70
CA GLU A 148 5.44 -15.52 -16.04
C GLU A 148 6.61 -14.54 -15.95
N PRO A 149 7.53 -14.50 -16.93
CA PRO A 149 8.59 -13.50 -16.94
C PRO A 149 8.02 -12.09 -16.81
N GLY A 150 8.44 -11.37 -15.77
CA GLY A 150 7.93 -10.06 -15.43
C GLY A 150 6.90 -10.02 -14.29
N ALA A 151 6.34 -11.16 -13.86
CA ALA A 151 5.31 -11.23 -12.83
C ALA A 151 5.52 -12.39 -11.84
N ALA A 152 5.54 -12.05 -10.56
CA ALA A 152 5.69 -12.96 -9.45
C ALA A 152 4.54 -12.82 -8.45
N VAL A 153 4.27 -13.91 -7.75
CA VAL A 153 3.31 -13.95 -6.66
C VAL A 153 4.00 -14.47 -5.42
N ALA A 154 3.68 -13.86 -4.28
CA ALA A 154 4.10 -14.32 -2.97
C ALA A 154 2.92 -14.34 -2.01
N VAL A 155 2.88 -15.36 -1.19
CA VAL A 155 1.84 -15.62 -0.20
C VAL A 155 2.53 -15.82 1.14
N TYR A 156 1.94 -15.25 2.18
CA TYR A 156 2.37 -15.42 3.56
C TYR A 156 1.17 -15.81 4.42
N LEU A 157 1.38 -16.76 5.34
CA LEU A 157 0.49 -17.06 6.44
C LEU A 157 1.30 -17.18 7.73
N HIS A 158 0.76 -16.67 8.83
CA HIS A 158 1.45 -16.76 10.12
C HIS A 158 1.70 -18.24 10.53
N PRO A 159 2.96 -18.68 10.68
CA PRO A 159 3.31 -20.10 10.80
C PRO A 159 2.79 -20.74 12.09
N ASP A 160 2.67 -19.98 13.17
CA ASP A 160 2.09 -20.48 14.44
C ASP A 160 0.61 -20.86 14.34
N ARG A 161 -0.09 -20.34 13.32
CA ARG A 161 -1.54 -20.50 13.18
C ARG A 161 -1.92 -21.45 12.06
N TRP A 162 -1.19 -21.41 10.94
CA TRP A 162 -1.45 -22.27 9.79
C TRP A 162 -0.21 -23.03 9.39
N LYS A 163 -0.41 -24.31 9.07
CA LYS A 163 0.67 -25.21 8.67
C LYS A 163 0.90 -25.16 7.16
N ARG A 164 1.97 -25.81 6.72
CA ARG A 164 2.34 -26.01 5.31
C ARG A 164 1.15 -26.34 4.42
N GLU A 165 0.29 -27.27 4.80
CA GLU A 165 -0.82 -27.74 3.95
C GLU A 165 -1.84 -26.63 3.68
N GLU A 166 -2.04 -25.74 4.63
CA GLU A 166 -2.98 -24.62 4.48
C GLU A 166 -2.35 -23.49 3.67
N LEU A 167 -1.04 -23.25 3.84
CA LEU A 167 -0.28 -22.29 3.04
C LEU A 167 -0.23 -22.70 1.56
N THR A 168 0.02 -23.97 1.25
CA THR A 168 0.00 -24.46 -0.14
C THR A 168 -1.40 -24.39 -0.73
N LYS A 169 -2.44 -24.75 0.03
CA LYS A 169 -3.84 -24.61 -0.41
C LYS A 169 -4.22 -23.15 -0.67
N PHE A 170 -3.77 -22.23 0.19
CA PHE A 170 -4.01 -20.80 0.01
C PHE A 170 -3.28 -20.25 -1.21
N ALA A 171 -2.02 -20.64 -1.42
CA ALA A 171 -1.25 -20.27 -2.59
C ALA A 171 -1.84 -20.82 -3.90
N ALA A 172 -2.30 -22.08 -3.91
CA ALA A 172 -2.97 -22.71 -5.04
C ALA A 172 -4.23 -21.93 -5.48
N ALA A 173 -4.93 -21.34 -4.52
CA ALA A 173 -6.13 -20.56 -4.77
C ALA A 173 -5.88 -19.16 -5.35
N VAL A 174 -4.62 -18.72 -5.42
CA VAL A 174 -4.22 -17.50 -6.13
C VAL A 174 -3.99 -17.85 -7.60
N GLN A 175 -4.93 -17.44 -8.44
CA GLN A 175 -4.97 -17.77 -9.85
C GLN A 175 -4.83 -16.51 -10.69
N LYS A 176 -4.16 -16.61 -11.84
CA LYS A 176 -4.16 -15.51 -12.80
C LYS A 176 -5.60 -15.31 -13.27
N GLN A 177 -6.10 -14.08 -13.19
CA GLN A 177 -7.42 -13.77 -13.69
C GLN A 177 -7.37 -13.90 -15.22
N GLU A 178 -8.05 -14.90 -15.76
CA GLU A 178 -8.27 -14.99 -17.20
C GLU A 178 -9.06 -13.74 -17.58
N SER A 179 -8.42 -12.81 -18.28
CA SER A 179 -9.10 -11.67 -18.84
C SER A 179 -10.03 -12.18 -19.93
N ASP A 180 -11.27 -12.49 -19.57
CA ASP A 180 -12.36 -12.86 -20.48
C ASP A 180 -12.71 -11.74 -21.48
N VAL A 181 -12.06 -10.59 -21.38
CA VAL A 181 -12.09 -9.55 -22.41
C VAL A 181 -11.25 -10.05 -23.58
N PRO A 182 -11.85 -10.42 -24.73
CA PRO A 182 -11.11 -10.90 -25.87
C PRO A 182 -10.03 -9.89 -26.22
N ALA A 183 -8.83 -10.36 -26.59
CA ALA A 183 -7.74 -9.47 -27.01
C ALA A 183 -8.19 -8.50 -28.13
N SER A 184 -9.17 -8.89 -28.95
CA SER A 184 -9.81 -8.02 -29.94
C SER A 184 -10.57 -6.83 -29.33
N VAL A 185 -11.18 -6.98 -28.16
CA VAL A 185 -11.89 -5.91 -27.44
C VAL A 185 -10.90 -5.02 -26.68
N GLN A 186 -9.84 -5.56 -26.09
CA GLN A 186 -8.76 -4.74 -25.54
C GLN A 186 -8.05 -3.93 -26.64
N ASN A 187 -7.77 -4.55 -27.79
CA ASN A 187 -7.17 -3.86 -28.94
C ASN A 187 -8.13 -2.85 -29.57
N ALA A 188 -9.44 -3.12 -29.62
CA ALA A 188 -10.45 -2.17 -30.08
C ALA A 188 -10.63 -1.00 -29.09
N LEU A 189 -10.50 -1.25 -27.79
CA LEU A 189 -10.48 -0.20 -26.77
C LEU A 189 -9.23 0.66 -26.94
N LEU A 190 -8.04 0.05 -27.06
CA LEU A 190 -6.76 0.74 -27.32
C LEU A 190 -6.76 1.54 -28.64
N ASP A 191 -7.45 1.06 -29.68
CA ASP A 191 -7.71 1.81 -30.92
C ASP A 191 -8.65 2.99 -30.68
N MET A 192 -9.70 2.83 -29.87
CA MET A 192 -10.64 3.91 -29.56
C MET A 192 -10.01 5.03 -28.72
N ILE A 193 -9.07 4.72 -27.82
CA ILE A 193 -8.29 5.73 -27.07
C ILE A 193 -6.99 6.16 -27.78
N GLY A 194 -6.77 5.74 -29.02
CA GLY A 194 -5.69 6.26 -29.88
C GLY A 194 -4.27 5.85 -29.48
N LEU A 195 -4.09 4.77 -28.71
CA LEU A 195 -2.79 4.34 -28.20
C LEU A 195 -2.04 3.37 -29.13
N ARG A 196 -2.63 3.02 -30.28
CA ARG A 196 -2.07 2.01 -31.21
C ARG A 196 -0.84 2.48 -31.97
N GLU A 197 -0.65 3.78 -32.18
CA GLU A 197 0.42 4.32 -33.04
C GLU A 197 1.84 4.19 -32.45
N GLN A 198 2.00 3.89 -31.15
CA GLN A 198 3.34 3.72 -30.56
C GLN A 198 3.96 2.34 -30.78
N GLN A 199 3.17 1.30 -31.10
CA GLN A 199 3.71 -0.06 -31.24
C GLN A 199 4.27 -0.38 -32.64
N HIS A 200 3.98 0.42 -33.66
CA HIS A 200 4.44 0.16 -35.04
C HIS A 200 5.71 0.95 -35.43
N GLN A 201 6.22 1.87 -34.61
CA GLN A 201 7.46 2.60 -34.92
C GLN A 201 8.77 1.85 -34.60
N ALA A 202 8.72 0.67 -33.97
CA ALA A 202 9.91 -0.12 -33.67
C ALA A 202 10.33 -1.08 -34.80
N ALA A 203 9.53 -1.26 -35.85
CA ALA A 203 9.73 -2.30 -36.87
C ALA A 203 10.41 -1.83 -38.18
N ASP A 204 10.61 -0.53 -38.39
CA ASP A 204 11.18 0.02 -39.64
C ASP A 204 12.53 0.74 -39.41
N ARG A 205 13.49 0.05 -38.79
CA ARG A 205 14.90 0.47 -38.85
C ARG A 205 15.59 -0.32 -39.97
N PRO A 206 16.00 0.32 -41.08
CA PRO A 206 16.61 -0.40 -42.19
C PRO A 206 17.95 -1.01 -41.77
N GLU A 207 18.05 -2.29 -42.09
CA GLU A 207 19.21 -3.17 -42.04
C GLU A 207 20.40 -2.53 -42.78
N GLN A 208 21.37 -2.02 -42.02
CA GLN A 208 22.66 -1.62 -42.56
C GLN A 208 23.62 -2.81 -42.52
N ALA A 209 23.92 -3.30 -43.71
CA ALA A 209 24.84 -4.38 -43.98
C ALA A 209 26.31 -3.97 -43.76
N GLN A 210 27.04 -4.89 -43.10
CA GLN A 210 28.45 -5.29 -43.26
C GLN A 210 29.59 -4.32 -42.89
N ALA A 211 30.47 -4.82 -42.00
CA ALA A 211 31.83 -5.24 -42.39
C ALA A 211 32.43 -6.22 -41.34
N PRO A 212 33.17 -7.26 -41.76
CA PRO A 212 33.78 -8.25 -40.86
C PRO A 212 35.26 -7.99 -40.55
N GLU A 213 35.79 -8.81 -39.64
CA GLU A 213 37.22 -9.07 -39.32
C GLU A 213 37.93 -8.08 -38.39
N GLN A 214 38.28 -8.53 -37.18
CA GLN A 214 39.68 -8.87 -36.89
C GLN A 214 39.86 -9.60 -35.54
N ASP A 215 40.85 -10.48 -35.60
CA ASP A 215 41.30 -11.51 -34.69
C ASP A 215 41.85 -11.09 -33.32
N GLU A 216 41.92 -12.12 -32.46
CA GLU A 216 43.00 -12.44 -31.51
C GLU A 216 43.45 -11.40 -30.47
N GLN A 217 43.17 -11.70 -29.19
CA GLN A 217 44.23 -12.00 -28.21
C GLN A 217 43.68 -12.54 -26.88
N GLU A 218 44.02 -13.81 -26.60
CA GLU A 218 44.29 -14.34 -25.26
C GLU A 218 45.51 -13.61 -24.65
N PRO A 219 45.59 -13.47 -23.32
CA PRO A 219 46.34 -14.47 -22.55
C PRO A 219 45.78 -14.82 -21.15
N ASP A 220 45.81 -16.12 -20.87
CA ASP A 220 46.40 -16.82 -19.71
C ASP A 220 46.50 -16.17 -18.30
N ALA A 221 46.02 -16.98 -17.33
CA ALA A 221 46.57 -17.35 -16.00
C ALA A 221 46.86 -16.25 -14.95
N GLU A 222 46.54 -16.36 -13.66
CA GLU A 222 46.74 -17.48 -12.72
C GLU A 222 45.83 -17.36 -11.45
N PRO A 223 45.75 -18.42 -10.62
CA PRO A 223 44.86 -18.52 -9.46
C PRO A 223 45.49 -18.01 -8.15
N GLY A 224 44.72 -17.29 -7.34
CA GLY A 224 45.10 -16.83 -6.01
C GLY A 224 44.40 -17.62 -4.90
N THR A 225 45.07 -18.67 -4.44
CA THR A 225 44.77 -19.45 -3.23
C THR A 225 45.01 -18.60 -1.98
N GLY A 226 44.02 -18.48 -1.11
CA GLY A 226 44.14 -17.79 0.17
C GLY A 226 43.22 -18.42 1.21
N ALA A 227 43.69 -19.51 1.79
CA ALA A 227 43.12 -20.10 2.99
C ALA A 227 43.34 -19.17 4.20
N SER A 228 42.33 -19.03 5.03
CA SER A 228 42.50 -18.70 6.45
C SER A 228 41.47 -19.47 7.26
N ASP A 229 41.94 -20.59 7.82
CA ASP A 229 41.49 -21.13 9.10
C ASP A 229 41.61 -20.04 10.18
N ASP A 230 40.58 -19.85 11.01
CA ASP A 230 40.79 -19.68 12.45
C ASP A 230 39.50 -19.90 13.27
N ALA A 231 39.66 -20.74 14.29
CA ALA A 231 38.99 -20.91 15.59
C ALA A 231 37.46 -20.66 15.72
N ALA A 232 36.61 -21.63 16.09
CA ALA A 232 36.60 -22.46 17.31
C ALA A 232 36.55 -21.66 18.64
N ALA A 233 35.33 -21.48 19.17
CA ALA A 233 35.02 -21.41 20.60
C ALA A 233 33.52 -21.76 20.74
N GLU A 234 33.14 -23.01 20.98
CA GLU A 234 32.93 -23.57 22.32
C GLU A 234 32.41 -22.54 23.33
N ASN A 235 31.09 -22.52 23.52
CA ASN A 235 30.54 -22.17 24.82
C ASN A 235 29.43 -23.17 25.17
N ALA A 236 29.88 -24.20 25.88
CA ALA A 236 29.06 -25.13 26.62
C ALA A 236 28.66 -24.51 27.97
N GLY A 237 27.50 -24.93 28.49
CA GLY A 237 27.28 -24.99 29.94
C GLY A 237 26.26 -24.01 30.46
N GLY A 238 25.08 -24.53 30.81
CA GLY A 238 24.07 -23.79 31.55
C GLY A 238 22.83 -24.61 31.93
N GLU A 239 22.97 -25.91 32.20
CA GLU A 239 21.99 -26.64 33.02
C GLU A 239 22.02 -26.08 34.44
N GLY A 240 20.88 -25.64 34.95
CA GLY A 240 20.79 -25.10 36.30
C GLY A 240 19.37 -24.88 36.81
N ALA A 241 18.91 -25.86 37.59
CA ALA A 241 18.03 -25.74 38.74
C ALA A 241 16.51 -25.63 38.53
N GLU A 242 15.89 -26.82 38.64
CA GLU A 242 14.65 -27.05 39.37
C GLU A 242 14.63 -26.37 40.75
N GLY A 243 13.42 -25.93 41.16
CA GLY A 243 13.01 -25.81 42.55
C GLY A 243 12.73 -24.38 43.03
N ASP A 244 11.45 -24.02 43.20
CA ASP A 244 10.84 -23.96 44.53
C ASP A 244 9.38 -23.48 44.42
N ASP A 245 8.46 -24.40 44.67
CA ASP A 245 7.04 -24.13 44.89
C ASP A 245 6.86 -23.57 46.31
N THR A 246 6.58 -22.28 46.44
CA THR A 246 5.99 -21.71 47.66
C THR A 246 4.82 -20.78 47.34
N PRO A 247 3.59 -21.06 47.84
CA PRO A 247 2.48 -20.14 47.71
C PRO A 247 2.56 -19.09 48.83
N VAL A 248 3.14 -17.93 48.52
CA VAL A 248 3.10 -16.76 49.41
C VAL A 248 1.87 -15.92 49.08
N SER A 249 0.83 -16.09 49.89
CA SER A 249 -0.26 -15.11 50.03
C SER A 249 0.31 -13.75 50.39
N LYS A 250 0.20 -12.76 49.49
CA LYS A 250 0.57 -11.36 49.76
C LYS A 250 -0.68 -10.46 49.75
N PRO A 251 -0.89 -9.66 50.81
CA PRO A 251 -2.05 -8.79 50.96
C PRO A 251 -1.98 -7.52 50.09
N GLY A 252 -3.13 -7.16 49.51
CA GLY A 252 -3.52 -5.87 48.95
C GLY A 252 -2.41 -4.92 48.49
N MET A 253 -2.09 -4.96 47.20
CA MET A 253 -1.39 -3.86 46.53
C MET A 253 -2.31 -2.63 46.48
N PRO A 254 -1.84 -1.44 46.90
CA PRO A 254 -2.48 -0.19 46.53
C PRO A 254 -2.39 -0.03 45.00
N LEU A 255 -3.49 0.39 44.38
CA LEU A 255 -3.53 0.79 42.98
C LEU A 255 -2.40 1.81 42.75
N PRO A 256 -1.51 1.60 41.75
CA PRO A 256 -0.55 2.63 41.39
C PRO A 256 -1.34 3.88 41.00
N ASP A 257 -1.03 5.00 41.63
CA ASP A 257 -1.51 6.31 41.19
C ASP A 257 -1.27 6.41 39.68
N GLU A 258 -2.33 6.71 38.92
CA GLU A 258 -2.24 7.11 37.51
C GLU A 258 -1.34 8.35 37.46
N GLN A 259 -0.04 8.09 37.34
CA GLN A 259 0.96 9.10 37.11
C GLN A 259 0.68 9.55 35.68
N GLU A 260 -0.11 10.62 35.54
CA GLU A 260 -0.34 11.32 34.27
C GLU A 260 1.03 11.58 33.64
N GLU A 261 1.42 10.70 32.72
CA GLU A 261 2.63 10.79 31.94
C GLU A 261 2.46 12.03 31.07
N SER A 262 2.90 13.16 31.63
CA SER A 262 2.78 14.45 31.01
C SER A 262 3.55 14.39 29.71
N ALA A 263 2.84 14.48 28.59
CA ALA A 263 3.43 14.51 27.26
C ALA A 263 4.64 15.45 27.25
N PRO A 264 5.75 15.07 26.59
CA PRO A 264 6.98 15.85 26.60
C PRO A 264 6.68 17.32 26.26
N ALA A 265 6.95 18.21 27.21
CA ALA A 265 6.65 19.62 27.04
C ALA A 265 7.51 20.19 25.91
N LEU A 266 6.86 20.80 24.92
CA LEU A 266 7.59 21.44 23.84
C LEU A 266 8.48 22.57 24.36
N PRO A 267 9.68 22.72 23.79
CA PRO A 267 10.45 23.94 23.85
C PRO A 267 9.64 25.24 23.80
N PRO A 268 9.97 26.25 24.63
CA PRO A 268 9.35 27.57 24.50
C PRO A 268 9.61 28.13 23.09
N GLY A 269 8.53 28.48 22.39
CA GLY A 269 8.57 29.02 21.02
C GLY A 269 8.36 28.01 19.89
N ILE A 270 8.23 26.71 20.21
CA ILE A 270 7.78 25.68 19.27
C ILE A 270 6.30 25.39 19.57
N THR A 271 5.43 25.64 18.60
CA THR A 271 3.99 25.36 18.69
C THR A 271 3.63 24.18 17.78
N ALA A 272 2.54 23.48 18.08
CA ALA A 272 2.03 22.42 17.21
C ALA A 272 1.76 22.91 15.77
N GLU A 273 1.24 24.13 15.61
CA GLU A 273 1.04 24.76 14.28
C GLU A 273 2.35 24.95 13.51
N ARG A 274 3.44 25.32 14.21
CA ARG A 274 4.75 25.48 13.59
C ARG A 274 5.32 24.12 13.16
N VAL A 275 5.15 23.10 14.00
CA VAL A 275 5.56 21.72 13.69
C VAL A 275 4.79 21.18 12.49
N THR A 276 3.46 21.26 12.47
CA THR A 276 2.64 20.78 11.34
C THR A 276 2.93 21.54 10.03
N THR A 277 3.18 22.85 10.11
CA THR A 277 3.59 23.65 8.95
C THR A 277 4.96 23.22 8.40
N CYS A 278 5.92 22.98 9.30
CA CYS A 278 7.26 22.52 8.96
C CYS A 278 7.24 21.14 8.28
N LEU A 279 6.55 20.16 8.89
CA LEU A 279 6.39 18.81 8.34
C LEU A 279 5.66 18.82 6.98
N THR A 280 4.59 19.62 6.84
CA THR A 280 3.84 19.70 5.58
C THR A 280 4.69 20.28 4.46
N ARG A 281 5.44 21.36 4.72
CA ARG A 281 6.30 21.96 3.71
C ARG A 281 7.36 20.98 3.22
N ASP A 282 7.98 20.27 4.14
CA ASP A 282 9.06 19.33 3.83
C ASP A 282 8.55 18.12 3.02
N LEU A 283 7.39 17.56 3.39
CA LEU A 283 6.74 16.50 2.62
C LEU A 283 6.26 16.94 1.23
N LEU A 284 5.86 18.20 1.07
CA LEU A 284 5.44 18.74 -0.22
C LEU A 284 6.63 19.09 -1.12
N ASP A 285 7.72 19.60 -0.55
CA ASP A 285 8.97 19.86 -1.25
C ASP A 285 9.55 18.55 -1.81
N ALA A 286 9.53 17.47 -1.03
CA ALA A 286 9.93 16.13 -1.49
C ALA A 286 9.10 15.59 -2.69
N ARG A 287 7.94 16.20 -2.95
CA ARG A 287 7.01 15.83 -4.04
C ARG A 287 7.00 16.82 -5.19
N ASP A 288 7.90 17.81 -5.19
CA ASP A 288 7.95 18.88 -6.18
C ASP A 288 6.63 19.67 -6.27
N VAL A 289 5.94 19.82 -5.14
CA VAL A 289 4.72 20.64 -5.04
C VAL A 289 5.10 22.04 -4.61
N ASP A 290 4.68 23.05 -5.38
CA ASP A 290 4.94 24.46 -5.10
C ASP A 290 4.33 24.91 -3.75
N VAL A 291 5.15 24.85 -2.70
CA VAL A 291 4.82 25.26 -1.33
C VAL A 291 4.62 26.78 -1.18
N ALA A 292 5.02 27.59 -2.17
CA ALA A 292 4.83 29.03 -2.12
C ALA A 292 3.34 29.42 -2.21
N ARG A 293 2.48 28.49 -2.66
CA ARG A 293 1.03 28.70 -2.76
C ARG A 293 0.26 28.37 -1.49
N ILE A 294 0.92 27.83 -0.46
CA ILE A 294 0.26 27.40 0.78
C ILE A 294 0.50 28.46 1.84
N ASP A 295 -0.41 29.42 1.92
CA ASP A 295 -0.38 30.49 2.93
C ASP A 295 -0.67 29.96 4.34
N LYS A 296 -1.44 28.88 4.46
CA LYS A 296 -1.78 28.24 5.73
C LYS A 296 -1.96 26.74 5.55
N VAL A 297 -1.34 25.98 6.44
CA VAL A 297 -1.55 24.54 6.56
C VAL A 297 -2.64 24.32 7.60
N ASP A 298 -3.84 23.94 7.16
CA ASP A 298 -4.87 23.47 8.08
C ASP A 298 -4.66 21.99 8.45
N ARG A 299 -5.37 21.54 9.49
CA ARG A 299 -5.25 20.19 10.04
C ARG A 299 -5.61 19.11 9.02
N ALA A 300 -6.62 19.35 8.18
CA ALA A 300 -7.06 18.40 7.15
C ALA A 300 -6.02 18.26 6.02
N THR A 301 -5.40 19.37 5.63
CA THR A 301 -4.31 19.41 4.64
C THR A 301 -3.10 18.65 5.16
N PHE A 302 -2.68 18.92 6.40
CA PHE A 302 -1.60 18.17 7.04
C PHE A 302 -1.91 16.67 7.08
N ALA A 303 -3.11 16.28 7.54
CA ALA A 303 -3.53 14.87 7.61
C ALA A 303 -3.41 14.17 6.25
N LYS A 304 -3.93 14.82 5.20
CA LYS A 304 -3.90 14.28 3.83
C LYS A 304 -2.48 14.10 3.32
N VAL A 305 -1.62 15.11 3.48
CA VAL A 305 -0.22 15.07 3.05
C VAL A 305 0.53 13.98 3.82
N TRP A 306 0.35 13.93 5.14
CA TRP A 306 1.01 12.98 6.03
C TRP A 306 0.58 11.53 5.77
N ARG A 307 -0.73 11.24 5.65
CA ARG A 307 -1.24 9.89 5.32
C ARG A 307 -0.69 9.40 3.98
N GLY A 308 -0.56 10.31 3.01
CA GLY A 308 0.00 9.98 1.70
C GLY A 308 1.49 9.69 1.72
N ALA A 309 2.24 10.09 2.76
CA ALA A 309 3.68 9.86 2.87
C ALA A 309 3.99 8.43 3.36
N SER A 310 5.07 7.86 2.83
CA SER A 310 5.64 6.60 3.31
C SER A 310 6.27 6.77 4.70
N GLY A 311 6.46 5.66 5.42
CA GLY A 311 7.10 5.69 6.74
C GLY A 311 8.50 6.31 6.71
N ALA A 312 9.29 6.02 5.67
CA ALA A 312 10.62 6.60 5.49
C ALA A 312 10.58 8.12 5.23
N GLU A 313 9.63 8.60 4.41
CA GLU A 313 9.44 10.05 4.19
C GLU A 313 9.01 10.75 5.47
N ARG A 314 8.10 10.17 6.26
CA ARG A 314 7.68 10.73 7.54
C ARG A 314 8.83 10.81 8.53
N ALA A 315 9.59 9.73 8.70
CA ALA A 315 10.73 9.69 9.61
C ALA A 315 11.82 10.71 9.24
N ARG A 316 12.13 10.81 7.95
CA ARG A 316 13.04 11.83 7.43
C ARG A 316 12.51 13.23 7.70
N SER A 317 11.24 13.48 7.41
CA SER A 317 10.63 14.80 7.60
C SER A 317 10.58 15.25 9.06
N VAL A 318 10.36 14.32 10.00
CA VAL A 318 10.47 14.61 11.45
C VAL A 318 11.89 15.04 11.81
N THR A 319 12.89 14.31 11.33
CA THR A 319 14.30 14.60 11.61
C THR A 319 14.70 15.96 11.02
N ASP A 320 14.42 16.17 9.73
CA ASP A 320 14.74 17.42 9.02
C ASP A 320 13.99 18.61 9.65
N CYS A 321 12.75 18.41 10.12
CA CYS A 321 12.00 19.43 10.83
C CYS A 321 12.56 19.73 12.22
N ALA A 322 12.96 18.71 12.98
CA ALA A 322 13.60 18.86 14.27
C ALA A 322 14.90 19.67 14.14
N GLU A 323 15.75 19.36 13.16
CA GLU A 323 16.98 20.09 12.89
C GLU A 323 16.72 21.57 12.54
N LYS A 324 15.75 21.84 11.65
CA LYS A 324 15.34 23.21 11.29
C LYS A 324 14.85 24.00 12.50
N LEU A 325 13.97 23.42 13.30
CA LEU A 325 13.43 24.05 14.50
C LEU A 325 14.51 24.27 15.56
N ASN A 326 15.44 23.33 15.71
CA ASN A 326 16.57 23.46 16.63
C ASN A 326 17.54 24.57 16.19
N ALA A 327 17.85 24.67 14.89
CA ALA A 327 18.72 25.70 14.33
C ALA A 327 18.16 27.13 14.49
N GLU A 328 16.83 27.27 14.51
CA GLU A 328 16.14 28.55 14.72
C GLU A 328 16.09 28.99 16.19
N ARG A 329 16.42 28.10 17.16
CA ARG A 329 16.45 28.46 18.58
C ARG A 329 17.65 29.36 18.86
N SER A 330 17.37 30.58 19.34
CA SER A 330 18.41 31.55 19.68
C SER A 330 19.23 31.21 20.93
N ALA A 331 18.80 30.20 21.71
CA ALA A 331 19.53 29.69 22.86
C ALA A 331 19.59 28.15 22.76
N PRO A 332 20.78 27.53 22.80
CA PRO A 332 20.89 26.09 22.97
C PRO A 332 20.35 25.74 24.35
N GLY A 333 19.13 25.21 24.38
CA GLY A 333 18.58 24.56 25.57
C GLY A 333 19.31 23.24 25.82
N PRO A 334 19.14 22.64 27.02
CA PRO A 334 19.67 21.30 27.31
C PRO A 334 18.97 20.20 26.48
N ASP A 335 17.86 20.52 25.83
CA ASP A 335 17.07 19.56 25.07
C ASP A 335 17.88 19.02 23.88
N SER A 336 18.10 17.71 23.87
CA SER A 336 18.77 17.02 22.78
C SER A 336 17.90 17.02 21.51
N LEU A 337 18.52 16.88 20.33
CA LEU A 337 17.77 16.69 19.08
C LEU A 337 16.77 15.52 19.19
N ASP A 338 17.14 14.48 19.94
CA ASP A 338 16.30 13.31 20.19
C ASP A 338 15.03 13.64 20.96
N GLU A 339 15.11 14.53 21.97
CA GLU A 339 13.93 15.01 22.70
C GLU A 339 12.99 15.83 21.81
N LEU A 340 13.54 16.62 20.89
CA LEU A 340 12.74 17.37 19.93
C LEU A 340 12.07 16.45 18.90
N VAL A 341 12.77 15.42 18.43
CA VAL A 341 12.21 14.38 17.56
C VAL A 341 11.06 13.67 18.27
N ALA A 342 11.25 13.26 19.53
CA ALA A 342 10.20 12.62 20.32
C ALA A 342 8.98 13.52 20.53
N ALA A 343 9.20 14.80 20.83
CA ALA A 343 8.11 15.77 21.00
C ALA A 343 7.35 16.03 19.70
N ILE A 344 8.03 16.06 18.55
CA ILE A 344 7.37 16.16 17.24
C ILE A 344 6.49 14.95 16.97
N TRP A 345 6.97 13.73 17.24
CA TRP A 345 6.15 12.53 17.11
C TRP A 345 4.91 12.55 17.99
N ALA A 346 5.03 12.98 19.25
CA ALA A 346 3.89 13.13 20.15
C ALA A 346 2.83 14.10 19.62
N ILE A 347 3.23 15.24 19.03
CA ILE A 347 2.30 16.18 18.38
C ILE A 347 1.60 15.51 17.20
N VAL A 348 2.32 14.75 16.38
CA VAL A 348 1.73 14.05 15.23
C VAL A 348 0.68 13.07 15.72
N ASP A 349 0.98 12.26 16.73
CA ASP A 349 0.06 11.26 17.26
C ASP A 349 -1.21 11.90 17.84
N GLU A 350 -1.07 12.98 18.64
CA GLU A 350 -2.21 13.77 19.13
C GLU A 350 -3.00 14.38 17.97
N THR A 351 -2.29 14.87 16.94
CA THR A 351 -2.94 15.47 15.77
C THR A 351 -3.84 14.46 15.06
N PHE A 352 -3.40 13.20 14.95
CA PHE A 352 -4.12 12.10 14.33
C PHE A 352 -5.21 11.50 15.19
N ALA A 353 -5.02 11.43 16.52
CA ALA A 353 -6.03 10.96 17.45
C ALA A 353 -7.34 11.76 17.30
N ASP A 354 -7.28 13.10 17.29
CA ASP A 354 -8.52 13.89 17.13
C ASP A 354 -9.11 13.78 15.72
N LEU A 355 -8.29 13.54 14.69
CA LEU A 355 -8.78 13.42 13.31
C LEU A 355 -9.55 12.13 13.10
N ASN A 356 -9.07 11.02 13.67
CA ASN A 356 -9.80 9.76 13.64
C ASN A 356 -11.12 9.87 14.42
N ALA A 357 -11.12 10.59 15.54
CA ALA A 357 -12.34 10.85 16.31
C ALA A 357 -13.39 11.64 15.50
N LEU A 358 -12.97 12.58 14.64
CA LEU A 358 -13.88 13.33 13.77
C LEU A 358 -14.41 12.49 12.58
N GLU A 359 -13.60 11.58 12.04
CA GLU A 359 -14.03 10.66 10.96
C GLU A 359 -15.06 9.63 11.48
N ASP A 360 -14.96 9.23 12.74
CA ASP A 360 -15.95 8.36 13.39
C ASP A 360 -17.29 9.09 13.61
N GLU A 361 -17.28 10.39 13.93
CA GLU A 361 -18.51 11.19 14.10
C GLU A 361 -19.21 11.49 12.76
N GLU A 362 -18.47 11.68 11.66
CA GLU A 362 -19.06 11.92 10.33
C GLU A 362 -19.64 10.65 9.70
N SER A 363 -19.16 9.47 10.12
CA SER A 363 -19.65 8.18 9.63
C SER A 363 -21.05 7.81 10.15
N ASP A 364 -21.48 8.35 11.30
CA ASP A 364 -22.79 8.08 11.89
C ASP A 364 -23.93 8.96 11.31
N GLU A 365 -23.62 10.05 10.59
CA GLU A 365 -24.66 10.95 10.01
C GLU A 365 -25.03 10.61 8.55
N PHE A 366 -24.34 9.66 7.91
CA PHE A 366 -24.69 9.13 6.58
C PHE A 366 -25.71 7.98 6.65
N GLU A 367 -26.80 8.17 7.39
CA GLU A 367 -27.92 7.23 7.40
C GLU A 367 -28.77 7.41 6.10
N THR A 368 -28.68 6.42 5.20
CA THR A 368 -29.60 6.13 4.08
C THR A 368 -29.79 7.21 3.00
N THR A 369 -28.92 7.21 1.98
CA THR A 369 -29.32 7.74 0.66
C THR A 369 -30.15 6.67 -0.05
N GLU A 370 -31.45 6.94 -0.26
CA GLU A 370 -32.35 6.04 -1.00
C GLU A 370 -31.85 5.80 -2.44
N PHE A 371 -31.61 4.54 -2.81
CA PHE A 371 -31.33 4.15 -4.19
C PHE A 371 -32.61 4.28 -5.03
N THR A 372 -32.61 5.15 -6.04
CA THR A 372 -33.73 5.25 -6.99
C THR A 372 -33.49 4.28 -8.16
N THR A 373 -34.20 3.15 -8.17
CA THR A 373 -34.20 2.23 -9.32
C THR A 373 -35.05 2.81 -10.45
N THR A 374 -34.47 3.01 -11.64
CA THR A 374 -35.20 3.43 -12.84
C THR A 374 -35.22 2.28 -13.84
N GLU A 375 -36.41 1.75 -14.15
CA GLU A 375 -36.57 0.75 -15.22
C GLU A 375 -36.50 1.44 -16.59
N VAL A 376 -35.62 0.96 -17.47
CA VAL A 376 -35.54 1.43 -18.85
C VAL A 376 -35.89 0.27 -19.78
N THR A 377 -37.00 0.42 -20.52
CA THR A 377 -37.41 -0.56 -21.53
C THR A 377 -36.88 -0.13 -22.90
N THR A 378 -35.98 -0.92 -23.48
CA THR A 378 -35.50 -0.71 -24.85
C THR A 378 -36.14 -1.70 -25.81
N PHE A 379 -36.58 -1.21 -26.97
CA PHE A 379 -37.12 -2.03 -28.06
C PHE A 379 -36.06 -2.19 -29.16
N ASP A 380 -35.62 -3.43 -29.39
CA ASP A 380 -34.90 -3.83 -30.60
C ASP A 380 -35.72 -4.90 -31.37
N LYS A 381 -35.35 -5.19 -32.61
CA LYS A 381 -35.98 -6.13 -33.54
C LYS A 381 -36.19 -7.54 -32.98
N SER A 382 -35.55 -7.89 -31.86
CA SER A 382 -35.74 -9.15 -31.13
C SER A 382 -36.85 -9.14 -30.06
N GLY A 383 -37.62 -8.05 -29.91
CA GLY A 383 -38.67 -7.91 -28.89
C GLY A 383 -38.22 -7.16 -27.63
N PRO A 384 -39.16 -6.79 -26.73
CA PRO A 384 -38.85 -5.98 -25.56
C PRO A 384 -37.95 -6.74 -24.58
N ARG A 385 -36.86 -6.09 -24.15
CA ARG A 385 -36.02 -6.55 -23.04
C ARG A 385 -36.06 -5.50 -21.94
N ASN A 386 -36.32 -5.93 -20.71
CA ASN A 386 -36.22 -5.09 -19.53
C ASN A 386 -34.77 -5.08 -19.06
N LEU A 387 -34.20 -3.88 -18.94
CA LEU A 387 -32.88 -3.67 -18.36
C LEU A 387 -33.07 -2.98 -17.01
N GLU A 388 -32.69 -3.68 -15.95
CA GLU A 388 -32.53 -3.04 -14.64
C GLU A 388 -31.18 -2.34 -14.61
N VAL A 389 -31.21 -1.02 -14.56
CA VAL A 389 -30.02 -0.18 -14.42
C VAL A 389 -30.08 0.47 -13.05
N SER A 390 -29.14 0.09 -12.18
CA SER A 390 -28.98 0.71 -10.86
C SER A 390 -27.77 1.63 -10.92
N THR A 391 -27.98 2.93 -10.72
CA THR A 391 -26.93 3.94 -10.66
C THR A 391 -26.90 4.59 -9.30
N ALA A 392 -25.75 4.57 -8.63
CA ALA A 392 -25.50 5.42 -7.47
C ALA A 392 -25.26 6.85 -7.95
N SER A 393 -26.09 7.81 -7.54
CA SER A 393 -25.85 9.22 -7.83
C SER A 393 -24.65 9.73 -7.03
N GLY A 394 -23.62 10.26 -7.72
CA GLY A 394 -22.51 10.98 -7.08
C GLY A 394 -21.11 10.72 -7.66
N PHE A 395 -20.92 9.70 -8.50
CA PHE A 395 -19.60 9.32 -9.01
C PHE A 395 -19.60 9.11 -10.54
N PRO A 396 -19.12 10.06 -11.35
CA PRO A 396 -19.23 10.02 -12.83
C PRO A 396 -18.31 9.01 -13.55
N TRP A 397 -17.71 8.07 -12.82
CA TRP A 397 -16.72 7.09 -13.30
C TRP A 397 -17.04 5.63 -12.94
N ILE A 398 -18.21 5.37 -12.36
CA ILE A 398 -18.70 4.01 -12.11
C ILE A 398 -19.37 3.49 -13.39
N VAL A 399 -18.80 2.45 -14.00
CA VAL A 399 -19.42 1.74 -15.12
C VAL A 399 -20.58 0.89 -14.58
N PRO A 400 -21.82 1.06 -15.06
CA PRO A 400 -22.94 0.27 -14.56
C PRO A 400 -22.79 -1.20 -14.96
N LYS A 401 -23.02 -2.10 -14.01
CA LYS A 401 -23.07 -3.55 -14.25
C LYS A 401 -24.38 -3.88 -14.96
N VAL A 402 -24.31 -4.24 -16.24
CA VAL A 402 -25.47 -4.65 -17.04
C VAL A 402 -25.66 -6.15 -16.90
N THR A 403 -26.74 -6.58 -16.27
CA THR A 403 -27.10 -8.00 -16.17
C THR A 403 -28.17 -8.31 -17.21
N ILE A 404 -27.86 -9.12 -18.23
CA ILE A 404 -28.83 -9.54 -19.24
C ILE A 404 -29.49 -10.84 -18.75
N GLY A 405 -30.68 -10.72 -18.16
CA GLY A 405 -31.50 -11.86 -17.79
C GLY A 405 -32.11 -12.53 -19.02
N GLY A 406 -31.50 -13.63 -19.48
CA GLY A 406 -32.12 -14.52 -20.46
C GLY A 406 -33.10 -15.48 -19.77
N LYS A 407 -34.41 -15.25 -19.90
CA LYS A 407 -35.40 -16.30 -19.60
C LYS A 407 -35.34 -17.34 -20.73
N LYS A 408 -34.96 -18.58 -20.40
CA LYS A 408 -35.21 -19.75 -21.25
C LYS A 408 -36.67 -20.18 -21.13
#